data_AF-A0A7R9BRT5-F1
#
_entry.id   AF-A0A7R9BRT5-F1
#
_cell.length_a   1.000
_cell.length_b   1.000
_cell.length_c   1.000
_cell.angle_alpha   90.00
_cell.angle_beta   90.00
_cell.angle_gamma   90.00
#
_symmetry.space_group_name_H-M   'P 1'
#
loop_
_entity.id
_entity.type
_entity.pdbx_description
1 polymer ?
#
loop_
_entity_poly.entity_id
_entity_poly.type
_entity_poly.pdbx_seq_one_letter_code
_entity_poly.pdbx_strand_id
1 'polypeptide(L)'
;MRKVHVDRTGKMVGLSYFGRRVVREMNRIGMIVDLSHSSLWTMQHALEESTAPVIFSHSGAQGVCNSSRNVPDDILRLLALNEGIVMVPFYPPFVSCSSAATIRDVIRHMNHIRRVVGVDHIGIGSDFDGIDLVPSGLEDVSKYPHLLAELLAEPGWTEEDVKKVAGLNFLRVFKKVEQVSLKFSAAHKTGRTADSAHGPRRPLELHLPRGLSWTGGNWNKHFASRPSTSTSTSTSSTMTDSQAPRTRNNALAYTGVDRKTRIFREIFRSLTSAVRRRRAFPGLKQ
;
A
#
# COMPACT_ATOMS: atom_id res chain seq x y z
N MET A 1 -30.81 -7.19 5.11
CA MET A 1 -29.50 -7.37 5.78
C MET A 1 -28.53 -7.99 4.79
N ARG A 2 -27.28 -7.51 4.68
CA ARG A 2 -26.24 -8.21 3.89
C ARG A 2 -25.95 -9.55 4.57
N LYS A 3 -25.97 -10.66 3.81
CA LYS A 3 -25.68 -12.00 4.35
C LYS A 3 -24.24 -12.05 4.88
N VAL A 4 -24.05 -12.76 5.99
CA VAL A 4 -22.71 -13.09 6.52
C VAL A 4 -22.06 -14.08 5.55
N HIS A 5 -20.82 -13.84 5.15
CA HIS A 5 -20.06 -14.80 4.35
C HIS A 5 -19.51 -15.90 5.26
N VAL A 6 -19.65 -17.14 4.82
CA VAL A 6 -19.11 -18.33 5.50
C VAL A 6 -18.24 -19.12 4.54
N ASP A 7 -17.18 -19.75 5.06
CA ASP A 7 -16.34 -20.65 4.28
C ASP A 7 -17.00 -22.03 4.09
N ARG A 8 -16.27 -22.95 3.43
CA ARG A 8 -16.73 -24.31 3.15
C ARG A 8 -17.03 -25.14 4.41
N THR A 9 -16.51 -24.74 5.57
CA THR A 9 -16.74 -25.39 6.87
C THR A 9 -17.90 -24.76 7.65
N GLY A 10 -18.54 -23.71 7.09
CA GLY A 10 -19.59 -22.95 7.75
C GLY A 10 -19.08 -21.88 8.72
N LYS A 11 -17.77 -21.65 8.79
CA LYS A 11 -17.17 -20.62 9.66
C LYS A 11 -17.28 -19.25 9.00
N MET A 12 -17.63 -18.23 9.79
CA MET A 12 -17.71 -16.85 9.33
C MET A 12 -16.37 -16.34 8.79
N VAL A 13 -16.39 -15.66 7.64
CA VAL A 13 -15.22 -15.03 7.02
C VAL A 13 -15.40 -13.52 6.84
N GLY A 14 -14.29 -12.80 6.94
CA GLY A 14 -14.25 -11.35 6.81
C GLY A 14 -14.87 -10.62 8.01
N LEU A 15 -15.52 -9.49 7.73
CA LEU A 15 -16.22 -8.71 8.76
C LEU A 15 -17.61 -9.26 9.08
N SER A 16 -17.87 -9.45 10.38
CA SER A 16 -19.22 -9.66 10.92
C SER A 16 -20.09 -8.40 10.79
N TYR A 17 -21.39 -8.51 11.11
CA TYR A 17 -22.27 -7.34 11.18
C TYR A 17 -21.73 -6.27 12.14
N PHE A 18 -21.27 -6.67 13.33
CA PHE A 18 -20.65 -5.76 14.28
C PHE A 18 -19.32 -5.20 13.75
N GLY A 19 -18.49 -6.02 13.10
CA GLY A 19 -17.24 -5.55 12.46
C GLY A 19 -17.47 -4.46 11.41
N ARG A 20 -18.53 -4.57 10.61
CA ARG A 20 -18.94 -3.51 9.67
C ARG A 20 -19.35 -2.22 10.39
N ARG A 21 -20.01 -2.32 11.56
CA ARG A 21 -20.31 -1.15 12.41
C ARG A 21 -19.05 -0.52 12.98
N VAL A 22 -18.04 -1.32 13.35
CA VAL A 22 -16.73 -0.80 13.78
C VAL A 22 -16.08 0.02 12.68
N VAL A 23 -16.05 -0.47 11.43
CA VAL A 23 -15.50 0.29 10.29
C VAL A 23 -16.23 1.64 10.09
N ARG A 24 -17.57 1.63 10.17
CA ARG A 24 -18.36 2.88 10.08
C ARG A 24 -18.04 3.84 11.22
N GLU A 25 -17.86 3.32 12.43
CA GLU A 25 -17.52 4.14 13.59
C GLU A 25 -16.11 4.74 13.45
N MET A 26 -15.15 3.97 12.93
CA MET A 26 -13.82 4.47 12.60
C MET A 26 -13.89 5.63 11.59
N ASN A 27 -14.70 5.50 10.54
CA ASN A 27 -14.94 6.60 9.59
C ASN A 27 -15.58 7.82 10.27
N ARG A 28 -16.56 7.60 11.18
CA ARG A 28 -17.25 8.68 11.90
C ARG A 28 -16.29 9.50 12.76
N ILE A 29 -15.38 8.83 13.48
CA ILE A 29 -14.42 9.49 14.40
C ILE A 29 -13.12 9.92 13.72
N GLY A 30 -12.94 9.64 12.43
CA GLY A 30 -11.73 10.01 11.70
C GLY A 30 -10.53 9.12 12.03
N MET A 31 -10.78 7.87 12.43
CA MET A 31 -9.76 6.84 12.60
C MET A 31 -9.52 6.13 11.26
N ILE A 32 -8.25 6.03 10.87
CA ILE A 32 -7.86 5.31 9.64
C ILE A 32 -8.09 3.82 9.86
N VAL A 33 -8.72 3.15 8.89
CA VAL A 33 -8.83 1.69 8.87
C VAL A 33 -7.54 1.12 8.28
N ASP A 34 -6.84 0.31 9.05
CA ASP A 34 -5.64 -0.41 8.61
C ASP A 34 -5.98 -1.89 8.37
N LEU A 35 -5.56 -2.39 7.20
CA LEU A 35 -5.86 -3.73 6.71
C LEU A 35 -4.64 -4.64 6.67
N SER A 36 -3.46 -4.18 7.11
CA SER A 36 -2.35 -5.09 7.38
C SER A 36 -2.76 -6.15 8.41
N HIS A 37 -2.26 -7.38 8.26
CA HIS A 37 -2.65 -8.61 8.98
C HIS A 37 -4.06 -9.15 8.72
N SER A 38 -4.90 -8.45 7.95
CA SER A 38 -6.27 -8.91 7.70
C SER A 38 -6.34 -10.03 6.67
N SER A 39 -7.43 -10.82 6.70
CA SER A 39 -7.70 -11.86 5.70
C SER A 39 -8.21 -11.26 4.39
N LEU A 40 -8.12 -11.98 3.27
CA LEU A 40 -8.66 -11.54 1.97
C LEU A 40 -10.12 -11.05 2.07
N TRP A 41 -10.98 -11.82 2.73
CA TRP A 41 -12.39 -11.46 2.94
C TRP A 41 -12.55 -10.23 3.82
N THR A 42 -11.67 -10.04 4.81
CA THR A 42 -11.67 -8.84 5.65
C THR A 42 -11.27 -7.61 4.84
N MET A 43 -10.24 -7.72 3.99
CA MET A 43 -9.81 -6.65 3.09
C MET A 43 -10.98 -6.20 2.20
N GLN A 44 -11.63 -7.15 1.51
CA GLN A 44 -12.76 -6.88 0.63
C GLN A 44 -13.93 -6.24 1.40
N HIS A 45 -14.36 -6.84 2.51
CA HIS A 45 -15.48 -6.32 3.29
C HIS A 45 -15.21 -4.92 3.85
N ALA A 46 -13.98 -4.63 4.28
CA ALA A 46 -13.62 -3.33 4.80
C ALA A 46 -13.56 -2.27 3.70
N LEU A 47 -13.00 -2.59 2.52
CA LEU A 47 -12.98 -1.70 1.36
C LEU A 47 -14.38 -1.38 0.84
N GLU A 48 -15.30 -2.35 0.88
CA GLU A 48 -16.72 -2.15 0.53
C GLU A 48 -17.49 -1.31 1.57
N GLU A 49 -17.07 -1.35 2.83
CA GLU A 49 -17.78 -0.72 3.93
C GLU A 49 -17.26 0.69 4.24
N SER A 50 -15.95 0.91 4.09
CA SER A 50 -15.31 2.17 4.42
C SER A 50 -15.68 3.26 3.42
N THR A 51 -16.19 4.36 3.94
CA THR A 51 -16.47 5.61 3.22
C THR A 51 -15.27 6.56 3.17
N ALA A 52 -14.24 6.27 3.96
CA ALA A 52 -12.95 6.96 3.95
C ALA A 52 -11.86 6.07 3.34
N PRO A 53 -10.76 6.67 2.84
CA PRO A 53 -9.62 5.90 2.37
C PRO A 53 -9.01 5.05 3.49
N VAL A 54 -8.68 3.81 3.17
CA VAL A 54 -8.02 2.86 4.08
C VAL A 54 -6.51 2.79 3.80
N ILE A 55 -5.76 2.15 4.71
CA ILE A 55 -4.36 1.85 4.49
C ILE A 55 -4.08 0.35 4.64
N PHE A 56 -2.98 -0.08 4.05
CA PHE A 56 -2.18 -1.20 4.56
C PHE A 56 -0.89 -0.59 5.10
N SER A 57 -0.73 -0.54 6.43
CA SER A 57 0.40 0.15 7.06
C SER A 57 1.75 -0.51 6.85
N HIS A 58 1.79 -1.82 6.58
CA HIS A 58 3.00 -2.60 6.27
C HIS A 58 2.63 -3.89 5.52
N SER A 59 2.42 -3.79 4.21
CA SER A 59 2.14 -4.97 3.35
C SER A 59 2.68 -4.77 1.94
N GLY A 60 3.23 -5.84 1.34
CA GLY A 60 3.78 -5.82 -0.01
C GLY A 60 2.76 -6.19 -1.09
N ALA A 61 3.22 -6.41 -2.31
CA ALA A 61 2.41 -6.89 -3.43
C ALA A 61 2.52 -8.41 -3.57
N GLN A 62 1.38 -9.10 -3.58
CA GLN A 62 1.36 -10.56 -3.68
C GLN A 62 1.80 -11.04 -5.07
N GLY A 63 1.56 -10.22 -6.11
CA GLY A 63 2.03 -10.49 -7.46
C GLY A 63 3.55 -10.47 -7.63
N VAL A 64 4.31 -10.00 -6.63
CA VAL A 64 5.79 -10.05 -6.61
C VAL A 64 6.29 -11.16 -5.69
N CYS A 65 5.77 -11.23 -4.48
CA CYS A 65 6.06 -12.29 -3.51
C CYS A 65 4.75 -12.86 -2.97
N ASN A 66 4.51 -14.14 -3.21
CA ASN A 66 3.31 -14.87 -2.80
C ASN A 66 3.29 -15.18 -1.29
N SER A 67 3.26 -14.14 -0.47
CA SER A 67 3.02 -14.21 0.97
C SER A 67 1.55 -13.89 1.27
N SER A 68 0.97 -14.59 2.24
CA SER A 68 -0.38 -14.28 2.75
C SER A 68 -0.46 -12.90 3.43
N ARG A 69 0.70 -12.31 3.75
CA ARG A 69 0.81 -10.97 4.34
C ARG A 69 0.83 -9.85 3.29
N ASN A 70 0.94 -10.20 2.00
CA ASN A 70 0.94 -9.26 0.88
C ASN A 70 -0.45 -9.13 0.26
N VAL A 71 -0.66 -7.98 -0.39
CA VAL A 71 -1.94 -7.58 -0.98
C VAL A 71 -2.08 -8.12 -2.41
N PRO A 72 -3.12 -8.88 -2.71
CA PRO A 72 -3.42 -9.35 -4.08
C PRO A 72 -3.77 -8.21 -5.04
N ASP A 73 -3.52 -8.38 -6.33
CA ASP A 73 -3.71 -7.33 -7.35
C ASP A 73 -5.18 -6.88 -7.51
N ASP A 74 -6.15 -7.77 -7.28
CA ASP A 74 -7.58 -7.41 -7.25
C ASP A 74 -7.91 -6.52 -6.05
N ILE A 75 -7.32 -6.79 -4.88
CA ILE A 75 -7.46 -5.93 -3.70
C ILE A 75 -6.75 -4.59 -3.88
N LEU A 76 -5.58 -4.56 -4.54
CA LEU A 76 -4.92 -3.31 -4.90
C LEU A 76 -5.86 -2.43 -5.77
N ARG A 77 -6.54 -3.02 -6.75
CA ARG A 77 -7.50 -2.26 -7.58
C ARG A 77 -8.69 -1.73 -6.77
N LEU A 78 -9.21 -2.49 -5.81
CA LEU A 78 -10.24 -2.02 -4.87
C LEU A 78 -9.74 -0.89 -3.97
N LEU A 79 -8.49 -0.99 -3.49
CA LEU A 79 -7.82 0.05 -2.70
C LEU A 79 -7.69 1.35 -3.51
N ALA A 80 -7.38 1.25 -4.80
CA ALA A 80 -7.30 2.41 -5.69
C ALA A 80 -8.64 3.13 -5.84
N LEU A 81 -9.73 2.36 -6.02
CA LEU A 81 -11.10 2.90 -6.06
C LEU A 81 -11.52 3.57 -4.75
N ASN A 82 -11.00 3.08 -3.62
CA ASN A 82 -11.19 3.65 -2.28
C ASN A 82 -10.29 4.89 -2.02
N GLU A 83 -9.39 5.24 -2.93
CA GLU A 83 -8.37 6.31 -2.79
C GLU A 83 -7.31 6.03 -1.69
N GLY A 84 -7.23 4.79 -1.20
CA GLY A 84 -6.35 4.35 -0.11
C GLY A 84 -4.89 4.16 -0.55
N ILE A 85 -4.03 3.72 0.37
CA ILE A 85 -2.60 3.47 0.09
C ILE A 85 -2.13 2.13 0.67
N VAL A 86 -1.13 1.52 0.04
CA VAL A 86 -0.38 0.38 0.56
C VAL A 86 1.05 0.82 0.85
N MET A 87 1.49 0.58 2.08
CA MET A 87 2.78 1.02 2.58
C MET A 87 3.72 -0.20 2.60
N VAL A 88 4.74 -0.18 1.75
CA VAL A 88 5.59 -1.34 1.47
C VAL A 88 6.53 -1.60 2.67
N PRO A 89 6.58 -2.84 3.20
CA PRO A 89 7.41 -3.20 4.33
C PRO A 89 8.82 -3.59 3.92
N PHE A 90 9.71 -3.67 4.91
CA PHE A 90 11.09 -4.10 4.73
C PHE A 90 11.32 -5.49 5.33
N TYR A 91 10.32 -6.37 5.36
CA TYR A 91 10.52 -7.72 5.87
C TYR A 91 10.89 -8.70 4.75
N PRO A 92 12.07 -9.34 4.74
CA PRO A 92 12.52 -10.22 3.66
C PRO A 92 11.51 -11.32 3.26
N PRO A 93 10.88 -12.05 4.20
CA PRO A 93 9.84 -13.03 3.85
C PRO A 93 8.63 -12.43 3.12
N PHE A 94 8.41 -11.12 3.21
CA PHE A 94 7.32 -10.42 2.51
C PHE A 94 7.77 -9.77 1.21
N VAL A 95 9.05 -9.44 1.03
CA VAL A 95 9.53 -8.73 -0.17
C VAL A 95 10.32 -9.60 -1.16
N SER A 96 10.96 -10.67 -0.70
CA SER A 96 11.70 -11.61 -1.54
C SER A 96 11.16 -13.04 -1.44
N CYS A 97 10.20 -13.31 -0.55
CA CYS A 97 9.70 -14.65 -0.26
C CYS A 97 10.82 -15.61 0.23
N SER A 98 11.88 -15.04 0.80
CA SER A 98 13.00 -15.78 1.39
C SER A 98 13.51 -15.06 2.64
N SER A 99 14.49 -15.64 3.32
CA SER A 99 15.15 -15.02 4.48
C SER A 99 16.14 -13.90 4.11
N ALA A 100 16.47 -13.73 2.83
CA ALA A 100 17.41 -12.71 2.36
C ALA A 100 16.73 -11.77 1.36
N ALA A 101 16.95 -10.46 1.51
CA ALA A 101 16.45 -9.46 0.58
C ALA A 101 17.43 -8.30 0.45
N THR A 102 17.21 -7.49 -0.58
CA THR A 102 17.94 -6.25 -0.85
C THR A 102 16.95 -5.11 -1.04
N ILE A 103 17.45 -3.87 -1.01
CA ILE A 103 16.66 -2.68 -1.37
C ILE A 103 15.96 -2.81 -2.74
N ARG A 104 16.54 -3.57 -3.68
CA ARG A 104 15.94 -3.81 -5.01
C ARG A 104 14.66 -4.64 -4.94
N ASP A 105 14.53 -5.55 -3.97
CA ASP A 105 13.31 -6.33 -3.76
C ASP A 105 12.16 -5.43 -3.30
N VAL A 106 12.45 -4.47 -2.41
CA VAL A 106 11.49 -3.44 -1.97
C VAL A 106 11.06 -2.55 -3.15
N ILE A 107 12.02 -2.11 -3.97
CA ILE A 107 11.72 -1.31 -5.17
C ILE A 107 10.88 -2.10 -6.18
N ARG A 108 11.13 -3.40 -6.34
CA ARG A 108 10.32 -4.28 -7.20
C ARG A 108 8.85 -4.29 -6.78
N HIS A 109 8.59 -4.35 -5.47
CA HIS A 109 7.24 -4.21 -4.93
C HIS A 109 6.60 -2.86 -5.28
N MET A 110 7.32 -1.75 -5.09
CA MET A 110 6.82 -0.41 -5.42
C MET A 110 6.54 -0.26 -6.92
N ASN A 111 7.42 -0.77 -7.79
CA ASN A 111 7.22 -0.76 -9.24
C ASN A 111 6.01 -1.59 -9.66
N HIS A 112 5.79 -2.75 -9.06
CA HIS A 112 4.62 -3.57 -9.33
C HIS A 112 3.33 -2.84 -8.92
N ILE A 113 3.27 -2.29 -7.71
CA ILE A 113 2.08 -1.56 -7.23
C ILE A 113 1.82 -0.35 -8.14
N ARG A 114 2.87 0.40 -8.50
CA ARG A 114 2.78 1.53 -9.43
C ARG A 114 2.16 1.12 -10.76
N ARG A 115 2.56 -0.03 -11.31
CA ARG A 115 2.02 -0.56 -12.57
C ARG A 115 0.56 -0.99 -12.45
N VAL A 116 0.13 -1.54 -11.31
CA VAL A 116 -1.25 -2.03 -11.12
C VAL A 116 -2.23 -0.89 -10.82
N VAL A 117 -1.84 0.08 -9.98
CA VAL A 117 -2.77 1.09 -9.45
C VAL A 117 -2.29 2.54 -9.55
N GLY A 118 -1.04 2.77 -9.94
CA GLY A 118 -0.45 4.11 -9.99
C GLY A 118 0.28 4.52 -8.70
N VAL A 119 1.11 5.55 -8.83
CA VAL A 119 2.02 6.04 -7.76
C VAL A 119 1.27 6.61 -6.56
N ASP A 120 0.05 7.11 -6.75
CA ASP A 120 -0.73 7.75 -5.71
C ASP A 120 -1.16 6.78 -4.58
N HIS A 121 -1.00 5.48 -4.78
CA HIS A 121 -1.44 4.44 -3.83
C HIS A 121 -0.29 3.76 -3.08
N ILE A 122 0.91 4.36 -3.10
CA ILE A 122 2.12 3.76 -2.53
C ILE A 122 2.62 4.59 -1.34
N GLY A 123 3.05 3.93 -0.28
CA GLY A 123 3.80 4.53 0.82
C GLY A 123 4.92 3.60 1.31
N ILE A 124 5.54 3.98 2.43
CA ILE A 124 6.60 3.22 3.07
C ILE A 124 6.17 2.86 4.49
N GLY A 125 6.23 1.58 4.84
CA GLY A 125 5.78 1.06 6.13
C GLY A 125 6.71 -0.01 6.62
N SER A 126 7.90 0.38 7.06
CA SER A 126 9.08 -0.50 7.16
C SER A 126 8.89 -1.75 8.01
N ASP A 127 8.04 -1.68 9.03
CA ASP A 127 7.92 -2.71 10.08
C ASP A 127 9.20 -2.84 10.94
N PHE A 128 10.06 -1.80 10.96
CA PHE A 128 11.25 -1.77 11.82
C PHE A 128 10.87 -1.98 13.30
N ASP A 129 11.75 -2.64 14.04
CA ASP A 129 11.55 -3.09 15.44
C ASP A 129 10.36 -4.06 15.66
N GLY A 130 9.61 -4.40 14.60
CA GLY A 130 8.59 -5.45 14.57
C GLY A 130 9.04 -6.74 13.85
N ILE A 131 10.23 -6.73 13.25
CA ILE A 131 10.78 -7.79 12.41
C ILE A 131 12.18 -8.21 12.85
N ASP A 132 12.54 -9.45 12.57
CA ASP A 132 13.84 -10.06 12.92
C ASP A 132 14.88 -10.02 11.79
N LEU A 133 14.45 -9.68 10.57
CA LEU A 133 15.28 -9.64 9.38
C LEU A 133 15.00 -8.37 8.57
N VAL A 134 16.04 -7.81 7.96
CA VAL A 134 15.96 -6.60 7.13
C VAL A 134 16.74 -6.78 5.81
N PRO A 135 16.34 -6.12 4.72
CA PRO A 135 17.06 -6.13 3.45
C PRO A 135 18.41 -5.43 3.58
N SER A 136 19.40 -5.95 2.84
CA SER A 136 20.65 -5.23 2.64
C SER A 136 20.40 -3.88 1.94
N GLY A 137 21.01 -2.82 2.47
CA GLY A 137 20.80 -1.43 2.08
C GLY A 137 19.69 -0.71 2.87
N LEU A 138 18.95 -1.44 3.73
CA LEU A 138 17.86 -0.96 4.58
C LEU A 138 18.00 -1.48 6.02
N GLU A 139 19.22 -1.45 6.55
CA GLU A 139 19.55 -2.06 7.85
C GLU A 139 18.79 -1.43 9.04
N ASP A 140 18.46 -0.14 8.95
CA ASP A 140 17.85 0.60 10.03
C ASP A 140 17.09 1.86 9.54
N VAL A 141 16.48 2.58 10.49
CA VAL A 141 15.72 3.81 10.24
C VAL A 141 16.54 4.95 9.64
N SER A 142 17.88 4.90 9.63
CA SER A 142 18.72 5.90 8.96
C SER A 142 18.74 5.73 7.43
N LYS A 143 18.27 4.60 6.91
CA LYS A 143 18.40 4.22 5.49
C LYS A 143 17.28 4.72 4.58
N TYR A 144 16.25 5.40 5.08
CA TYR A 144 15.20 5.97 4.21
C TYR A 144 15.75 6.88 3.08
N PRO A 145 16.73 7.78 3.31
CA PRO A 145 17.32 8.57 2.23
C PRO A 145 17.99 7.72 1.14
N HIS A 146 18.48 6.52 1.49
CA HIS A 146 19.03 5.58 0.53
C HIS A 146 17.93 5.00 -0.37
N LEU A 147 16.79 4.57 0.20
CA LEU A 147 15.63 4.13 -0.58
C LEU A 147 15.11 5.21 -1.53
N LEU A 148 14.96 6.45 -1.04
CA LEU A 148 14.48 7.54 -1.88
C LEU A 148 15.47 7.87 -3.02
N ALA A 149 16.76 7.75 -2.75
CA ALA A 149 17.79 7.91 -3.76
C ALA A 149 17.72 6.83 -4.84
N GLU A 150 17.55 5.58 -4.44
CA GLU A 150 17.41 4.47 -5.37
C GLU A 150 16.14 4.62 -6.20
N LEU A 151 15.01 5.02 -5.60
CA LEU A 151 13.79 5.33 -6.35
C LEU A 151 13.99 6.45 -7.37
N LEU A 152 14.69 7.55 -7.03
CA LEU A 152 15.01 8.61 -7.98
C LEU A 152 15.92 8.15 -9.12
N ALA A 153 16.76 7.15 -8.87
CA ALA A 153 17.62 6.56 -9.88
C ALA A 153 16.88 5.55 -10.76
N GLU A 154 15.73 5.03 -10.32
CA GLU A 154 14.94 4.08 -11.10
C GLU A 154 14.26 4.75 -12.29
N PRO A 155 14.37 4.16 -13.51
CA PRO A 155 13.73 4.70 -14.69
C PRO A 155 12.24 4.96 -14.51
N GLY A 156 11.83 6.17 -14.92
CA GLY A 156 10.45 6.60 -14.89
C GLY A 156 9.96 7.14 -13.55
N TRP A 157 10.75 7.14 -12.48
CA TRP A 157 10.39 7.84 -11.24
C TRP A 157 10.77 9.31 -11.31
N THR A 158 9.82 10.18 -10.97
CA THR A 158 10.04 11.63 -10.88
C THR A 158 10.27 12.06 -9.44
N GLU A 159 10.76 13.29 -9.24
CA GLU A 159 10.89 13.86 -7.89
C GLU A 159 9.51 13.96 -7.20
N GLU A 160 8.47 14.32 -7.95
CA GLU A 160 7.08 14.37 -7.48
C GLU A 160 6.58 12.98 -7.05
N ASP A 161 6.89 11.93 -7.81
CA ASP A 161 6.55 10.55 -7.46
C ASP A 161 7.21 10.12 -6.14
N VAL A 162 8.48 10.47 -5.96
CA VAL A 162 9.22 10.14 -4.74
C VAL A 162 8.69 10.94 -3.54
N LYS A 163 8.30 12.22 -3.72
CA LYS A 163 7.60 13.01 -2.69
C LYS A 163 6.26 12.37 -2.29
N LYS A 164 5.51 11.84 -3.25
CA LYS A 164 4.27 11.09 -3.01
C LYS A 164 4.50 9.88 -2.11
N VAL A 165 5.44 9.02 -2.48
CA VAL A 165 5.78 7.79 -1.72
C VAL A 165 6.33 8.12 -0.33
N ALA A 166 7.19 9.13 -0.24
CA ALA A 166 7.83 9.49 1.01
C ALA A 166 6.87 10.15 2.04
N GLY A 167 5.69 10.62 1.62
CA GLY A 167 4.67 11.03 2.60
C GLY A 167 3.45 11.77 2.06
N LEU A 168 3.49 12.36 0.86
CA LEU A 168 2.33 13.13 0.39
C LEU A 168 1.09 12.25 0.15
N ASN A 169 1.26 10.99 -0.23
CA ASN A 169 0.15 10.03 -0.35
C ASN A 169 -0.51 9.75 1.01
N PHE A 170 0.29 9.51 2.05
CA PHE A 170 -0.23 9.34 3.41
C PHE A 170 -0.96 10.59 3.89
N LEU A 171 -0.39 11.78 3.67
CA LEU A 171 -1.03 13.05 4.02
C LEU A 171 -2.36 13.26 3.28
N ARG A 172 -2.47 12.84 2.01
CA ARG A 172 -3.73 12.86 1.25
C ARG A 172 -4.77 11.97 1.93
N VAL A 173 -4.42 10.72 2.23
CA VAL A 173 -5.31 9.77 2.90
C VAL A 173 -5.76 10.31 4.24
N PHE A 174 -4.81 10.78 5.06
CA PHE A 174 -5.12 11.25 6.40
C PHE A 174 -6.06 12.46 6.38
N LYS A 175 -5.80 13.44 5.49
CA LYS A 175 -6.68 14.59 5.27
C LYS A 175 -8.09 14.17 4.84
N LYS A 176 -8.21 13.17 3.94
CA LYS A 176 -9.51 12.71 3.46
C LYS A 176 -10.30 11.98 4.55
N VAL A 177 -9.62 11.23 5.43
CA VAL A 177 -10.22 10.60 6.62
C VAL A 177 -10.77 11.68 7.58
N GLU A 178 -10.00 12.73 7.86
CA GLU A 178 -10.47 13.86 8.67
C GLU A 178 -11.70 14.54 8.03
N GLN A 179 -11.69 14.75 6.70
CA GLN A 179 -12.83 15.34 5.97
C GLN A 179 -14.10 14.49 6.06
N VAL A 180 -13.98 13.16 6.02
CA VAL A 180 -15.13 12.26 6.18
C VAL A 180 -15.72 12.42 7.59
N SER A 181 -14.88 12.41 8.63
CA SER A 181 -15.33 12.63 10.01
C SER A 181 -16.06 13.96 10.20
N LEU A 182 -15.52 15.05 9.65
CA LEU A 182 -16.14 16.38 9.72
C LEU A 182 -17.53 16.43 9.09
N LYS A 183 -17.75 15.70 7.98
CA LYS A 183 -19.08 15.58 7.35
C LYS A 183 -20.08 14.89 8.28
N PHE A 184 -19.66 13.86 9.02
CA PHE A 184 -20.51 13.21 10.02
C PHE A 184 -20.84 14.14 11.19
N SER A 185 -19.86 14.88 11.71
CA SER A 185 -20.10 15.85 12.79
C SER A 185 -21.05 16.98 12.37
N ALA A 186 -20.93 17.47 11.14
CA ALA A 186 -21.83 18.49 10.60
C ALA A 186 -23.27 17.96 10.43
N ALA A 187 -23.44 16.75 9.91
CA ALA A 187 -24.75 16.12 9.78
C ALA A 187 -25.48 16.00 11.13
N HIS A 188 -24.75 15.58 12.17
CA HIS A 188 -25.28 15.49 13.54
C HIS A 188 -25.75 16.85 14.08
N LYS A 189 -24.97 17.92 13.88
CA LYS A 189 -25.35 19.29 14.29
C LYS A 189 -26.59 19.82 13.58
N THR A 190 -26.83 19.38 12.34
CA THR A 190 -27.99 19.82 11.53
C THR A 190 -29.26 18.97 11.73
N GLY A 191 -29.25 18.00 12.66
CA GLY A 191 -30.40 17.13 12.92
C GLY A 191 -30.73 16.15 11.78
N ARG A 192 -29.86 16.03 10.76
CA ARG A 192 -30.01 15.04 9.69
C ARG A 192 -29.55 13.68 10.21
N THR A 193 -30.38 12.65 10.06
CA THR A 193 -30.08 11.29 10.52
C THR A 193 -28.80 10.78 9.85
N ALA A 194 -27.95 10.05 10.59
CA ALA A 194 -26.64 9.57 10.10
C ALA A 194 -26.74 8.69 8.83
N ASP A 195 -27.90 8.10 8.55
CA ASP A 195 -28.17 7.35 7.33
C ASP A 195 -28.18 8.26 6.07
N SER A 196 -28.52 9.54 6.21
CA SER A 196 -28.45 10.53 5.13
C SER A 196 -27.02 11.05 4.84
N ALA A 197 -26.09 10.85 5.78
CA ALA A 197 -24.67 11.23 5.60
C ALA A 197 -23.89 10.20 4.77
N HIS A 198 -24.41 8.99 4.64
CA HIS A 198 -23.94 7.99 3.67
C HIS A 198 -24.52 8.37 2.30
N GLY A 199 -23.82 9.24 1.56
CA GLY A 199 -24.24 9.65 0.21
C GLY A 199 -24.56 8.46 -0.72
N PRO A 200 -25.27 8.69 -1.84
CA PRO A 200 -25.72 7.62 -2.73
C PRO A 200 -24.54 6.74 -3.15
N ARG A 201 -24.63 5.47 -2.77
CA ARG A 201 -23.62 4.44 -3.06
C ARG A 201 -23.64 4.19 -4.57
N ARG A 202 -22.56 4.48 -5.27
CA ARG A 202 -22.37 3.91 -6.62
C ARG A 202 -22.08 2.42 -6.42
N PRO A 203 -22.82 1.50 -7.06
CA PRO A 203 -22.35 0.13 -7.19
C PRO A 203 -20.93 0.19 -7.78
N LEU A 204 -19.98 -0.56 -7.23
CA LEU A 204 -18.74 -0.86 -7.94
C LEU A 204 -19.12 -1.75 -9.14
N GLU A 205 -19.65 -1.16 -10.20
CA GLU A 205 -19.70 -1.83 -11.50
C GLU A 205 -18.30 -1.80 -12.08
N LEU A 206 -17.61 -2.93 -11.90
CA LEU A 206 -16.39 -3.26 -12.62
C LEU A 206 -16.72 -3.21 -14.12
N HIS A 207 -16.46 -2.08 -14.79
CA HIS A 207 -16.55 -1.99 -16.24
C HIS A 207 -15.40 -2.82 -16.84
N LEU A 208 -15.62 -4.13 -16.95
CA LEU A 208 -14.79 -5.01 -17.75
C LEU A 208 -15.00 -4.69 -19.24
N PRO A 209 -13.96 -4.85 -20.07
CA PRO A 209 -14.09 -4.71 -21.52
C PRO A 209 -15.24 -5.59 -22.06
N ARG A 210 -16.00 -5.06 -23.03
CA ARG A 210 -17.19 -5.72 -23.61
C ARG A 210 -16.83 -7.13 -24.08
N GLY A 211 -17.49 -8.14 -23.51
CA GLY A 211 -17.32 -9.55 -23.91
C GLY A 211 -17.44 -10.60 -22.79
N LEU A 212 -17.51 -10.20 -21.51
CA LEU A 212 -17.76 -11.15 -20.41
C LEU A 212 -19.04 -10.75 -19.65
N SER A 213 -20.07 -11.59 -19.76
CA SER A 213 -21.25 -11.52 -18.91
C SER A 213 -20.98 -12.18 -17.55
N TRP A 214 -21.28 -11.46 -16.47
CA TRP A 214 -21.23 -11.98 -15.11
C TRP A 214 -22.53 -12.71 -14.77
N THR A 215 -22.49 -14.04 -14.74
CA THR A 215 -23.49 -14.85 -14.05
C THR A 215 -22.82 -15.46 -12.82
N GLY A 216 -23.30 -15.11 -11.63
CA GLY A 216 -22.74 -15.56 -10.36
C GLY A 216 -22.45 -17.06 -10.34
N GLY A 217 -21.18 -17.42 -10.14
CA GLY A 217 -20.71 -18.80 -10.16
C GLY A 217 -19.36 -18.98 -9.45
N ASN A 218 -19.42 -19.46 -8.22
CA ASN A 218 -18.54 -20.46 -7.58
C ASN A 218 -17.01 -20.42 -7.90
N TRP A 219 -16.23 -19.79 -7.02
CA TRP A 219 -14.75 -19.69 -7.06
C TRP A 219 -13.98 -20.97 -6.65
N ASN A 220 -14.58 -22.15 -6.75
CA ASN A 220 -13.98 -23.41 -6.27
C ASN A 220 -13.18 -24.21 -7.32
N LYS A 221 -12.85 -23.67 -8.50
CA LYS A 221 -12.26 -24.48 -9.59
C LYS A 221 -10.85 -24.09 -10.10
N HIS A 222 -10.05 -23.31 -9.37
CA HIS A 222 -8.68 -22.99 -9.80
C HIS A 222 -7.54 -23.54 -8.92
N PHE A 223 -7.85 -24.42 -7.96
CA PHE A 223 -6.83 -25.24 -7.29
C PHE A 223 -6.91 -26.68 -7.77
N ALA A 224 -6.32 -26.98 -8.93
CA ALA A 224 -5.86 -28.31 -9.30
C ALA A 224 -4.98 -28.26 -10.57
N SER A 225 -3.91 -29.06 -10.54
CA SER A 225 -3.01 -29.49 -11.63
C SER A 225 -1.81 -28.59 -12.01
N ARG A 226 -0.65 -28.94 -11.43
CA ARG A 226 0.66 -28.91 -12.11
C ARG A 226 0.78 -30.14 -13.02
N PRO A 227 1.67 -30.10 -14.02
CA PRO A 227 2.57 -31.24 -14.23
C PRO A 227 4.06 -30.87 -14.17
N SER A 228 4.83 -31.77 -13.55
CA SER A 228 6.23 -32.14 -13.86
C SER A 228 6.36 -32.56 -15.34
N THR A 229 7.46 -32.53 -16.09
CA THR A 229 8.92 -32.68 -15.88
C THR A 229 9.55 -32.52 -17.28
N SER A 230 10.78 -32.02 -17.41
CA SER A 230 11.83 -32.70 -18.18
C SER A 230 13.21 -32.05 -18.02
N THR A 231 14.18 -32.93 -17.83
CA THR A 231 15.62 -32.78 -17.78
C THR A 231 16.20 -32.63 -19.19
N SER A 232 17.25 -31.81 -19.37
CA SER A 232 18.35 -32.13 -20.29
C SER A 232 19.61 -31.31 -19.96
N THR A 233 20.74 -31.82 -20.42
CA THR A 233 22.06 -31.77 -19.80
C THR A 233 22.99 -30.73 -20.46
N SER A 234 23.92 -30.23 -19.66
CA SER A 234 25.21 -29.56 -19.92
C SER A 234 25.70 -29.32 -21.37
N THR A 235 26.33 -28.15 -21.58
CA THR A 235 27.73 -28.07 -22.06
C THR A 235 28.37 -26.73 -21.70
N SER A 236 29.64 -26.81 -21.33
CA SER A 236 30.54 -25.72 -20.93
C SER A 236 31.24 -25.10 -22.14
N SER A 237 31.57 -23.82 -22.07
CA SER A 237 32.67 -23.21 -22.84
C SER A 237 33.20 -21.98 -22.10
N THR A 238 34.45 -22.06 -21.68
CA THR A 238 35.31 -20.99 -21.17
C THR A 238 36.07 -20.31 -22.31
N MET A 239 36.28 -18.99 -22.22
CA MET A 239 37.52 -18.23 -22.55
C MET A 239 37.19 -16.71 -22.47
N THR A 240 37.79 -15.94 -21.54
CA THR A 240 38.93 -14.99 -21.71
C THR A 240 38.72 -13.94 -22.83
N ASP A 241 38.96 -12.63 -22.72
CA ASP A 241 39.95 -11.85 -21.96
C ASP A 241 39.61 -10.33 -22.03
N SER A 242 40.16 -9.54 -21.09
CA SER A 242 40.60 -8.13 -21.18
C SER A 242 39.64 -6.99 -21.63
N GLN A 243 39.40 -6.00 -20.75
CA GLN A 243 40.01 -4.65 -20.77
C GLN A 243 39.15 -3.64 -19.99
N ALA A 244 39.78 -3.02 -18.99
CA ALA A 244 39.26 -1.85 -18.26
C ALA A 244 39.77 -0.55 -18.91
N PRO A 245 38.97 0.52 -18.96
CA PRO A 245 39.50 1.87 -19.06
C PRO A 245 39.32 2.69 -17.77
N ARG A 246 40.40 3.41 -17.50
CA ARG A 246 40.71 4.38 -16.47
C ARG A 246 39.57 5.36 -16.10
N THR A 247 39.44 5.53 -14.79
CA THR A 247 39.08 6.73 -14.01
C THR A 247 38.78 8.03 -14.78
N ARG A 248 37.53 8.51 -14.69
CA ARG A 248 37.17 9.94 -14.79
C ARG A 248 36.07 10.32 -13.78
N ASN A 249 36.44 11.28 -12.92
CA ASN A 249 35.62 12.35 -12.35
C ASN A 249 34.61 12.03 -11.23
N ASN A 250 35.11 12.11 -9.99
CA ASN A 250 34.35 12.40 -8.76
C ASN A 250 33.84 13.86 -8.72
N ALA A 251 32.93 14.22 -9.62
CA ALA A 251 32.20 15.51 -9.57
C ALA A 251 30.67 15.35 -9.53
N LEU A 252 30.14 14.13 -9.77
CA LEU A 252 28.70 13.86 -9.76
C LEU A 252 28.13 13.51 -8.38
N ALA A 253 28.97 13.03 -7.45
CA ALA A 253 28.53 12.59 -6.13
C ALA A 253 28.02 13.75 -5.24
N TYR A 254 28.51 14.97 -5.44
CA TYR A 254 28.20 16.12 -4.57
C TYR A 254 26.81 16.72 -4.82
N THR A 255 26.26 16.60 -6.04
CA THR A 255 24.93 17.15 -6.37
C THR A 255 23.76 16.22 -5.98
N GLY A 256 24.05 14.95 -5.69
CA GLY A 256 23.07 13.95 -5.27
C GLY A 256 22.74 14.03 -3.79
N VAL A 257 23.69 14.44 -2.94
CA VAL A 257 23.47 14.60 -1.49
C VAL A 257 22.51 15.76 -1.22
N ASP A 258 22.69 16.90 -1.90
CA ASP A 258 21.85 18.10 -1.73
C ASP A 258 20.38 17.88 -2.15
N ARG A 259 20.16 17.18 -3.27
CA ARG A 259 18.80 16.81 -3.73
C ARG A 259 18.08 15.87 -2.77
N LYS A 260 18.78 14.87 -2.21
CA LYS A 260 18.22 13.93 -1.22
C LYS A 260 17.80 14.64 0.06
N THR A 261 18.63 15.56 0.56
CA THR A 261 18.32 16.34 1.78
C THR A 261 17.17 17.32 1.56
N ARG A 262 17.01 17.86 0.34
CA ARG A 262 15.93 18.78 -0.01
C ARG A 262 14.54 18.13 0.05
N ILE A 263 14.35 16.96 -0.56
CA ILE A 263 13.06 16.23 -0.53
C ILE A 263 12.64 15.96 0.92
N PHE A 264 13.58 15.47 1.74
CA PHE A 264 13.31 15.19 3.14
C PHE A 264 12.92 16.46 3.91
N ARG A 265 13.59 17.59 3.67
CA ARG A 265 13.23 18.89 4.27
C ARG A 265 11.86 19.39 3.82
N GLU A 266 11.50 19.27 2.54
CA GLU A 266 10.19 19.70 2.03
C GLU A 266 9.03 18.87 2.60
N ILE A 267 9.21 17.56 2.71
CA ILE A 267 8.24 16.66 3.34
C ILE A 267 8.14 16.94 4.83
N PHE A 268 9.28 17.06 5.53
CA PHE A 268 9.30 17.36 6.95
C PHE A 268 8.62 18.71 7.26
N ARG A 269 8.83 19.74 6.42
CA ARG A 269 8.10 21.03 6.50
C ARG A 269 6.59 20.85 6.28
N SER A 270 6.19 20.01 5.35
CA SER A 270 4.77 19.71 5.09
C SER A 270 4.12 18.99 6.27
N LEU A 271 4.82 18.00 6.85
CA LEU A 271 4.40 17.27 8.05
C LEU A 271 4.31 18.20 9.27
N THR A 272 5.36 19.00 9.54
CA THR A 272 5.33 19.96 10.66
C THR A 272 4.26 21.04 10.46
N SER A 273 4.00 21.48 9.23
CA SER A 273 2.89 22.39 8.93
C SER A 273 1.53 21.75 9.23
N ALA A 274 1.33 20.49 8.85
CA ALA A 274 0.11 19.75 9.15
C ALA A 274 -0.11 19.57 10.66
N VAL A 275 0.94 19.20 11.40
CA VAL A 275 0.91 19.08 12.87
C VAL A 275 0.70 20.43 13.55
N ARG A 276 1.33 21.51 13.07
CA ARG A 276 1.20 22.84 13.68
C ARG A 276 -0.21 23.43 13.50
N ARG A 277 -0.89 23.15 12.38
CA ARG A 277 -2.29 23.53 12.18
C ARG A 277 -3.25 22.87 13.18
N ARG A 278 -2.92 21.70 13.75
CA ARG A 278 -3.69 21.10 14.84
C ARG A 278 -3.60 21.89 16.15
N ARG A 279 -2.43 22.44 16.49
CA ARG A 279 -2.28 23.25 17.71
C ARG A 279 -3.04 24.58 17.66
N ALA A 280 -3.52 24.99 16.48
CA ALA A 280 -4.28 26.23 16.29
C ALA A 280 -5.81 26.06 16.40
N PHE A 281 -6.31 24.92 16.92
CA PHE A 281 -7.72 24.79 17.32
C PHE A 281 -7.88 25.03 18.84
N PRO A 282 -8.16 26.27 19.28
CA PRO A 282 -8.65 26.51 20.63
C PRO A 282 -10.14 26.13 20.67
N GLY A 283 -10.46 24.93 21.16
CA GLY A 283 -11.85 24.47 21.12
C GLY A 283 -12.14 23.16 21.82
N LEU A 284 -11.51 22.90 22.97
CA LEU A 284 -12.00 21.95 23.98
C LEU A 284 -11.73 22.56 25.36
N LYS A 285 -12.55 23.56 25.70
CA LYS A 285 -12.90 23.89 27.08
C LYS A 285 -14.40 23.64 27.21
N GLN A 286 -14.74 22.48 27.76
CA GLN A 286 -15.63 22.25 28.90
C GLN A 286 -15.73 20.75 29.10
#